data_AF-A0A1G9ZUJ4-F1
#
_entry.id   AF-A0A1G9ZUJ4-F1
#
_cell.length_a   1.000
_cell.length_b   1.000
_cell.length_c   1.000
_cell.angle_alpha   90.00
_cell.angle_beta   90.00
_cell.angle_gamma   90.00
#
_symmetry.space_group_name_H-M   'P 1'
#
loop_
_entity.id
_entity.type
_entity.pdbx_description
1 polymer ?
#
loop_
_entity_poly.entity_id
_entity_poly.type
_entity_poly.pdbx_seq_one_letter_code
_entity_poly.pdbx_strand_id
1 'polypeptide(L)'
;MPVDRINTRTFTISVGIIFLLILTLCFYITKNLGERRPIFRLLTAVLVMNGLTHVLQAIYFTGYTPGVVTSVLLIFPYAYFVWKNNSIKGWILAKYLAAGFIIQIPLALGAVIAGTLIFQS
;
A
#
# COMPACT_ATOMS: atom_id res chain seq x y z
N MET A 1 21.05 6.69 -6.62
CA MET A 1 21.23 5.23 -6.77
C MET A 1 20.91 4.89 -8.21
N PRO A 2 21.77 4.16 -8.94
CA PRO A 2 21.45 3.73 -10.30
C PRO A 2 20.22 2.80 -10.22
N VAL A 3 19.13 3.19 -10.86
CA VAL A 3 17.83 2.48 -10.85
C VAL A 3 17.91 1.18 -11.68
N ASP A 4 18.98 1.07 -12.44
CA ASP A 4 19.37 0.07 -13.43
C ASP A 4 19.80 -1.30 -12.85
N ARG A 5 19.73 -1.49 -11.52
CA ARG A 5 20.05 -2.77 -10.84
C ARG A 5 19.04 -3.25 -9.80
N ILE A 6 17.75 -2.88 -9.90
CA ILE A 6 16.74 -3.53 -9.07
C ILE A 6 16.46 -4.92 -9.66
N ASN A 7 17.11 -5.93 -9.09
CA ASN A 7 16.91 -7.32 -9.46
C ASN A 7 15.52 -7.79 -9.01
N THR A 8 14.89 -8.71 -9.75
CA THR A 8 13.58 -9.30 -9.41
C THR A 8 13.55 -9.85 -7.99
N ARG A 9 14.69 -10.35 -7.48
CA ARG A 9 14.85 -10.84 -6.11
C ARG A 9 14.63 -9.76 -5.05
N THR A 10 15.26 -8.60 -5.21
CA THR A 10 15.12 -7.46 -4.30
C THR A 10 13.67 -6.98 -4.28
N PHE A 11 13.05 -6.88 -5.47
CA PHE A 11 11.64 -6.52 -5.59
C PHE A 11 10.72 -7.50 -4.85
N THR A 12 10.88 -8.81 -5.05
CA THR A 12 10.08 -9.83 -4.38
C THR A 12 10.22 -9.77 -2.86
N ILE A 13 11.43 -9.55 -2.34
CA ILE A 13 11.66 -9.44 -0.89
C ILE A 13 11.03 -8.16 -0.34
N SER A 14 11.20 -7.02 -1.00
CA SER A 14 10.58 -5.76 -0.58
C SER A 14 9.05 -5.90 -0.52
N VAL A 15 8.44 -6.51 -1.53
CA VAL A 15 6.99 -6.79 -1.55
C VAL A 15 6.62 -7.77 -0.44
N GLY A 16 7.41 -8.82 -0.21
CA GLY A 16 7.21 -9.78 0.88
C GLY A 16 7.26 -9.13 2.27
N ILE A 17 8.20 -8.22 2.51
CA ILE A 17 8.32 -7.46 3.77
C ILE A 17 7.09 -6.60 3.98
N ILE A 18 6.68 -5.83 2.95
CA ILE A 18 5.47 -5.02 3.01
C ILE A 18 4.24 -5.90 3.29
N PHE A 19 4.15 -7.06 2.63
CA PHE A 19 3.05 -8.00 2.82
C PHE A 19 2.99 -8.52 4.27
N LEU A 20 4.11 -8.96 4.84
CA LEU A 20 4.18 -9.42 6.23
C LEU A 20 3.86 -8.30 7.22
N LEU A 21 4.31 -7.07 6.96
CA LEU A 21 4.01 -5.91 7.77
C LEU A 21 2.51 -5.61 7.76
N ILE A 22 1.87 -5.63 6.58
CA ILE A 22 0.42 -5.43 6.44
C ILE A 22 -0.35 -6.55 7.14
N LEU A 23 0.05 -7.82 6.98
CA LEU A 23 -0.57 -8.95 7.67
C LEU A 23 -0.52 -8.80 9.19
N THR A 24 0.64 -8.40 9.72
CA THR A 24 0.84 -8.19 11.16
C THR A 24 -0.03 -7.05 11.68
N LEU A 25 -0.09 -5.94 10.95
CA LEU A 25 -0.97 -4.81 11.26
C LEU A 25 -2.45 -5.23 11.22
N CYS A 26 -2.86 -5.98 10.20
CA CYS A 26 -4.23 -6.51 10.12
C CYS A 26 -4.55 -7.38 11.33
N PHE A 27 -3.68 -8.34 11.68
CA PHE A 27 -3.89 -9.21 12.85
C PHE A 27 -3.96 -8.41 14.15
N TYR A 28 -3.10 -7.41 14.31
CA TYR A 28 -3.14 -6.49 15.44
C TYR A 28 -4.45 -5.71 15.49
N ILE A 29 -4.90 -5.13 14.37
CA ILE A 29 -6.14 -4.33 14.31
C ILE A 29 -7.36 -5.19 14.64
N THR A 30 -7.45 -6.42 14.12
CA THR A 30 -8.61 -7.31 14.31
C THR A 30 -8.86 -7.64 15.78
N LYS A 31 -7.81 -7.67 16.63
CA LYS A 31 -7.96 -7.92 18.07
C LYS A 31 -8.82 -6.86 18.78
N ASN A 32 -8.65 -5.58 18.42
CA ASN A 32 -9.39 -4.46 19.02
C ASN A 32 -9.90 -3.51 17.91
N LEU A 33 -10.74 -4.02 17.00
CA LEU A 33 -11.16 -3.28 15.82
C LEU A 33 -11.84 -1.95 16.16
N GLY A 34 -12.60 -1.88 17.25
CA GLY A 34 -13.32 -0.67 17.69
C GLY A 34 -12.39 0.52 18.00
N GLU A 35 -11.36 0.29 18.81
CA GLU A 35 -10.36 1.32 19.16
C GLU A 35 -9.39 1.61 18.02
N ARG A 36 -9.12 0.60 17.17
CA ARG A 36 -8.12 0.66 16.10
C ARG A 36 -8.70 1.03 14.72
N ARG A 37 -9.98 1.43 14.67
CA ARG A 37 -10.63 1.96 13.46
C ARG A 37 -9.83 3.06 12.74
N PRO A 38 -9.23 4.07 13.41
CA PRO A 38 -8.46 5.09 12.69
C PRO A 38 -7.23 4.52 11.99
N ILE A 39 -6.54 3.55 12.61
CA ILE A 39 -5.38 2.86 12.03
C ILE A 39 -5.82 2.02 10.83
N PHE A 40 -6.94 1.31 10.96
CA PHE A 40 -7.53 0.53 9.85
C PHE A 40 -7.89 1.40 8.64
N ARG A 41 -8.49 2.57 8.88
CA ARG A 41 -8.81 3.55 7.82
C ARG A 41 -7.56 4.08 7.15
N LEU A 42 -6.53 4.38 7.93
CA LEU A 42 -5.23 4.83 7.42
C LEU A 42 -4.58 3.74 6.55
N LEU A 43 -4.54 2.50 7.04
CA LEU A 43 -3.98 1.35 6.30
C LEU A 43 -4.73 1.11 4.98
N THR A 44 -6.07 1.20 5.00
CA THR A 44 -6.90 1.10 3.79
C THR A 44 -6.58 2.23 2.82
N ALA A 45 -6.41 3.45 3.31
CA ALA A 45 -6.06 4.60 2.47
C ALA A 45 -4.65 4.49 1.87
N VAL A 46 -3.66 4.02 2.63
CA VAL A 46 -2.31 3.71 2.12
C VAL A 46 -2.39 2.69 0.97
N LEU A 47 -3.14 1.60 1.16
CA LEU A 47 -3.33 0.58 0.13
C LEU A 47 -3.98 1.13 -1.15
N VAL A 48 -5.02 1.96 -1.01
CA VAL A 48 -5.70 2.56 -2.16
C VAL A 48 -4.81 3.52 -2.90
N MET A 49 -4.11 4.41 -2.19
CA MET A 49 -3.19 5.35 -2.84
C MET A 49 -2.05 4.61 -3.52
N ASN A 50 -1.54 3.53 -2.92
CA ASN A 50 -0.52 2.69 -3.55
C ASN A 50 -1.07 2.03 -4.83
N GLY A 51 -2.30 1.51 -4.77
CA GLY A 51 -2.94 0.94 -5.96
C GLY A 51 -3.23 1.97 -7.05
N LEU A 52 -3.62 3.19 -6.67
CA LEU A 52 -3.79 4.31 -7.58
C LEU A 52 -2.47 4.67 -8.25
N THR A 53 -1.35 4.67 -7.53
CA THR A 53 -0.03 4.91 -8.16
C THR A 53 0.33 3.86 -9.20
N HIS A 54 0.02 2.57 -8.98
CA HIS A 54 0.22 1.54 -10.00
C HIS A 54 -0.61 1.79 -11.26
N VAL A 55 -1.89 2.18 -11.10
CA VAL A 55 -2.78 2.51 -12.21
C VAL A 55 -2.30 3.75 -12.97
N LEU A 56 -1.97 4.82 -12.25
CA LEU A 56 -1.46 6.06 -12.86
C LEU A 56 -0.14 5.82 -13.59
N GLN A 57 0.77 5.04 -13.01
CA GLN A 57 2.00 4.65 -13.68
C GLN A 57 1.72 3.81 -14.93
N ALA A 58 0.79 2.86 -14.88
CA ALA A 58 0.45 2.04 -16.05
C ALA A 58 -0.12 2.89 -17.20
N ILE A 59 -0.95 3.88 -16.88
CA ILE A 59 -1.48 4.84 -17.86
C ILE A 59 -0.35 5.71 -18.43
N TYR A 60 0.49 6.28 -17.56
CA TYR A 60 1.56 7.20 -17.97
C TYR A 60 2.66 6.53 -18.80
N PHE A 61 3.08 5.32 -18.39
CA PHE A 61 4.09 4.54 -19.10
C PHE A 61 3.52 3.66 -20.21
N THR A 62 2.20 3.73 -20.46
CA THR A 62 1.49 2.90 -21.45
C THR A 62 1.85 1.41 -21.34
N GLY A 63 2.03 0.93 -20.11
CA GLY A 63 2.66 -0.35 -19.84
C GLY A 63 2.08 -1.02 -18.60
N TYR A 64 2.32 -2.32 -18.46
CA TYR A 64 1.86 -3.06 -17.30
C TYR A 64 2.77 -2.79 -16.10
N THR A 65 2.20 -2.34 -14.98
CA THR A 65 2.91 -2.30 -13.70
C THR A 65 2.48 -3.47 -12.82
N PRO A 66 3.43 -4.17 -12.17
CA PRO A 66 3.12 -5.22 -11.22
C PRO A 66 2.39 -4.61 -10.02
N GLY A 67 1.07 -4.77 -10.00
CA GLY A 67 0.19 -4.16 -8.99
C GLY A 67 -1.12 -3.61 -9.54
N VAL A 68 -1.25 -3.33 -10.85
CA VAL A 68 -2.51 -2.80 -11.42
C VAL A 68 -3.66 -3.77 -11.25
N VAL A 69 -3.46 -5.04 -11.60
CA VAL A 69 -4.52 -6.06 -11.56
C VAL A 69 -5.03 -6.26 -10.14
N THR A 70 -4.14 -6.39 -9.16
CA THR A 70 -4.53 -6.52 -7.75
C THR A 70 -5.20 -5.25 -7.24
N SER A 71 -4.77 -4.07 -7.68
CA SER A 71 -5.37 -2.80 -7.27
C SER A 71 -6.80 -2.65 -7.75
N VAL A 72 -7.05 -2.93 -9.03
CA VAL A 72 -8.36 -2.79 -9.66
C VAL A 72 -9.33 -3.87 -9.18
N LEU A 73 -8.88 -5.13 -9.09
CA LEU A 73 -9.76 -6.26 -8.77
C LEU A 73 -9.98 -6.50 -7.27
N LEU A 74 -9.02 -6.11 -6.42
CA LEU A 74 -9.09 -6.39 -4.99
C LEU A 74 -9.11 -5.12 -4.15
N ILE A 75 -8.13 -4.23 -4.32
CA ILE A 75 -7.95 -3.08 -3.41
C ILE A 75 -9.11 -2.09 -3.52
N PHE A 76 -9.44 -1.65 -4.73
CA PHE A 76 -10.52 -0.69 -4.96
C PHE A 76 -11.91 -1.19 -4.52
N PRO A 77 -12.36 -2.40 -4.90
CA PRO A 77 -13.67 -2.90 -4.45
C PRO A 77 -13.70 -3.12 -2.93
N TYR A 78 -12.62 -3.61 -2.33
CA TYR A 78 -12.53 -3.78 -0.88
C TYR A 78 -12.59 -2.44 -0.14
N ALA A 79 -11.82 -1.44 -0.59
CA ALA A 79 -11.82 -0.11 0.02
C ALA A 79 -13.20 0.57 -0.10
N TYR A 80 -13.86 0.43 -1.26
CA TYR A 80 -15.21 0.92 -1.45
C TYR A 80 -16.18 0.30 -0.43
N PHE A 81 -16.12 -1.03 -0.24
CA PHE A 81 -16.94 -1.72 0.76
C PHE A 81 -16.66 -1.22 2.19
N VAL A 82 -15.38 -1.07 2.55
CA VAL A 82 -14.96 -0.59 3.87
C VAL A 82 -15.47 0.83 4.15
N TRP A 83 -15.39 1.73 3.17
CA TRP A 83 -15.82 3.12 3.35
C TRP A 83 -17.34 3.26 3.35
N LYS A 84 -18.03 2.50 2.52
CA LYS A 84 -19.49 2.42 2.53
C LYS A 84 -20.00 1.95 3.89
N ASN A 85 -19.42 0.89 4.45
CA ASN A 85 -19.82 0.36 5.75
C ASN A 85 -19.46 1.29 6.93
N ASN A 86 -18.41 2.10 6.80
CA ASN A 86 -17.99 3.03 7.86
C ASN A 86 -18.69 4.40 7.82
N SER A 87 -19.52 4.69 6.81
CA SER A 87 -20.22 5.98 6.63
C SER A 87 -19.29 7.19 6.82
N ILE A 88 -18.09 7.13 6.24
CA ILE A 88 -17.07 8.17 6.43
C ILE A 88 -17.45 9.40 5.61
N LYS A 89 -17.45 10.59 6.23
CA LYS A 89 -17.66 11.86 5.52
C LYS A 89 -16.54 12.08 4.49
N GLY A 90 -16.88 12.63 3.32
CA GLY A 90 -15.94 12.81 2.20
C GLY A 90 -14.65 13.57 2.57
N TRP A 91 -14.74 14.62 3.40
CA TRP A 91 -13.56 15.36 3.88
C TRP A 91 -12.64 14.52 4.78
N ILE A 92 -13.19 13.66 5.62
CA ILE A 92 -12.41 12.76 6.48
C ILE A 92 -11.71 11.72 5.61
N LEU A 93 -12.40 11.18 4.60
CA LEU A 93 -11.81 10.29 3.62
C LEU A 93 -10.65 10.95 2.88
N ALA A 94 -10.83 12.20 2.40
CA ALA A 94 -9.78 12.95 1.73
C ALA A 94 -8.52 13.13 2.60
N LYS A 95 -8.69 13.40 3.91
CA LYS A 95 -7.57 13.46 4.86
C LYS A 95 -6.83 12.13 4.97
N TYR A 96 -7.54 11.01 5.05
CA TYR A 96 -6.91 9.69 5.10
C TYR A 96 -6.20 9.35 3.79
N LEU A 97 -6.77 9.68 2.63
CA LEU A 97 -6.13 9.48 1.33
C LEU A 97 -4.86 10.33 1.20
N ALA A 98 -4.90 11.61 1.58
CA ALA A 98 -3.71 12.46 1.58
C ALA A 98 -2.62 11.91 2.51
N ALA A 99 -2.99 11.49 3.73
CA ALA A 99 -2.05 10.85 4.65
C ALA A 99 -1.50 9.53 4.08
N GLY A 100 -2.35 8.72 3.44
CA GLY A 100 -1.97 7.46 2.82
C GLY A 100 -0.95 7.65 1.69
N PHE A 101 -1.14 8.67 0.87
CA PHE A 101 -0.22 9.05 -0.20
C PHE A 101 1.16 9.50 0.33
N ILE A 102 1.18 10.21 1.45
CA ILE A 102 2.44 10.62 2.08
C ILE A 102 3.14 9.41 2.70
N ILE A 103 2.42 8.54 3.39
CA ILE A 103 2.98 7.39 4.13
C ILE A 103 3.47 6.27 3.19
N GLN A 104 2.84 6.08 2.03
CA GLN A 104 3.29 5.02 1.10
C GLN A 104 4.72 5.28 0.59
N ILE A 105 5.15 6.54 0.46
CA ILE A 105 6.47 6.90 -0.08
C ILE A 105 7.60 6.39 0.82
N PRO A 106 7.69 6.76 2.12
CA PRO A 106 8.70 6.23 3.02
C PRO A 106 8.56 4.73 3.24
N LEU A 107 7.34 4.17 3.20
CA LEU A 107 7.14 2.73 3.32
C LEU A 107 7.75 1.96 2.15
N ALA A 108 7.50 2.43 0.91
CA ALA A 108 8.07 1.83 -0.29
C ALA A 108 9.60 1.99 -0.32
N LEU A 109 10.11 3.18 -0.02
CA LEU A 109 11.55 3.43 0.06
C LEU A 109 12.21 2.56 1.13
N GLY A 110 11.63 2.49 2.33
CA GLY A 110 12.13 1.66 3.44
C GLY A 110 12.17 0.18 3.07
N ALA A 111 11.15 -0.33 2.38
CA ALA A 111 11.11 -1.71 1.91
C ALA A 111 12.17 -2.00 0.84
N VAL A 112 12.43 -1.06 -0.07
CA VAL A 112 13.51 -1.18 -1.07
C VAL A 112 14.87 -1.18 -0.38
N ILE A 113 15.11 -0.24 0.55
CA ILE A 113 16.36 -0.18 1.32
C ILE A 113 16.57 -1.47 2.11
N ALA A 114 15.56 -1.95 2.83
CA ALA A 114 15.62 -3.22 3.56
C ALA A 114 15.91 -4.40 2.64
N GLY A 115 15.24 -4.48 1.48
CA GLY A 115 15.47 -5.51 0.48
C GLY A 115 16.90 -5.48 -0.09
N THR A 116 17.48 -4.29 -0.27
CA THR A 116 18.88 -4.16 -0.73
C THR A 116 19.88 -4.58 0.36
N LEU A 117 19.64 -4.23 1.62
CA LEU A 117 20.53 -4.60 2.73
C LEU A 117 20.59 -6.12 2.94
N ILE A 118 19.47 -6.82 2.77
CA ILE A 118 19.38 -8.27 2.95
C ILE A 118 20.17 -9.04 1.88
N PHE A 119 20.33 -8.49 0.66
CA PHE A 119 20.96 -9.19 -0.46
C PHE A 119 22.38 -8.69 -0.81
N GLN A 120 22.84 -7.61 -0.16
CA GLN A 120 24.24 -7.17 -0.24
C GLN A 120 25.16 -7.81 0.82
N SER A 121 24.61 -8.62 1.74
CA SER A 121 25.32 -9.52 2.66
C SER A 121 25.32 -10.95 2.14
#